data_AF-W1YBI7-F1
#
_entry.id   AF-W1YBI7-F1
#
_cell.length_a   1.000
_cell.length_b   1.000
_cell.length_c   1.000
_cell.angle_alpha   90.00
_cell.angle_beta   90.00
_cell.angle_gamma   90.00
#
_symmetry.space_group_name_H-M   'P 1'
#
loop_
_entity.id
_entity.type
_entity.pdbx_description
1 polymer ?
#
loop_
_entity_poly.entity_id
_entity_poly.type
_entity_poly.pdbx_seq_one_letter_code
_entity_poly.pdbx_strand_id
1 'polypeptide(L)'
;FGKKLEGIARNSSTHAAGVVISADPLDDHVPVQNANDEGFVTQYDKDNIEELGLLKMDFLGLRTLTVMGDALKLIKANRGIDLDL
;
A
#
# COMPACT_ATOMS: atom_id res chain seq x y z
N PHE A 1 10.10 8.42 -33.59
CA PHE A 1 10.87 7.83 -32.47
C PHE A 1 10.06 7.69 -31.18
N GLY A 2 9.13 8.60 -30.85
CA GLY A 2 8.31 8.54 -29.63
C GLY A 2 7.43 7.28 -29.43
N LYS A 3 6.77 6.76 -30.49
CA LYS A 3 5.93 5.55 -30.40
C LYS A 3 6.68 4.27 -29.96
N LYS A 4 8.01 4.22 -30.09
CA LYS A 4 8.81 3.05 -29.65
C LYS A 4 9.12 3.06 -28.15
N LEU A 5 8.92 4.20 -27.49
CA LEU A 5 9.21 4.41 -26.06
C LEU A 5 7.93 4.44 -25.21
N GLU A 6 6.77 4.30 -25.84
CA GLU A 6 5.47 4.22 -25.19
C GLU A 6 5.27 2.79 -24.67
N GLY A 7 5.14 2.62 -23.36
CA GLY A 7 4.95 1.30 -22.70
C GLY A 7 6.20 0.65 -22.10
N ILE A 8 7.38 1.28 -22.21
CA ILE A 8 8.58 0.80 -21.49
C ILE A 8 8.45 1.19 -20.02
N ALA A 9 8.54 0.21 -19.11
CA ALA A 9 8.53 0.44 -17.67
C ALA A 9 9.61 1.46 -17.28
N ARG A 10 9.19 2.59 -16.69
CA ARG A 10 10.08 3.71 -16.40
C ARG A 10 10.77 3.59 -15.04
N ASN A 11 10.04 3.16 -14.01
CA ASN A 11 10.51 2.95 -12.64
C ASN A 11 9.64 1.86 -11.98
N SER A 12 10.22 1.07 -11.08
CA SER A 12 9.47 0.27 -10.11
C SER A 12 8.95 1.20 -9.02
N SER A 13 7.67 1.60 -9.11
CA SER A 13 7.01 2.35 -8.03
C SER A 13 6.34 1.38 -7.08
N THR A 14 6.56 1.53 -5.78
CA THR A 14 5.83 0.81 -4.72
C THR A 14 4.32 1.05 -4.90
N HIS A 15 3.52 -0.02 -4.93
CA HIS A 15 2.06 0.13 -4.91
C HIS A 15 1.67 0.73 -3.56
N ALA A 16 1.12 1.94 -3.56
CA ALA A 16 0.94 2.76 -2.36
C ALA A 16 0.06 2.13 -1.25
N ALA A 17 -0.55 0.98 -1.49
CA ALA A 17 -1.39 0.26 -0.52
C ALA A 17 -1.11 -1.25 -0.42
N GLY A 18 -0.27 -1.83 -1.29
CA GLY A 18 -0.18 -3.29 -1.43
C GLY A 18 0.83 -3.91 -0.47
N VAL A 19 0.36 -4.70 0.49
CA VAL A 19 1.20 -5.44 1.43
C VAL A 19 1.06 -6.93 1.15
N VAL A 20 2.20 -7.63 1.05
CA VAL A 20 2.26 -9.09 0.85
C VAL A 20 2.64 -9.75 2.18
N ILE A 21 1.91 -10.79 2.54
CA ILE A 21 2.11 -11.58 3.75
C ILE A 21 2.37 -13.04 3.33
N SER A 22 3.46 -13.60 3.84
CA SER A 22 3.88 -14.99 3.64
C SER A 22 4.02 -15.71 4.98
N ALA A 23 3.82 -17.02 5.00
CA ALA A 23 4.04 -17.86 6.20
C ALA A 23 5.53 -18.13 6.43
N ASP A 24 6.28 -18.24 5.34
CA ASP A 24 7.73 -18.46 5.29
C ASP A 24 8.44 -17.18 4.77
N PRO A 25 9.77 -17.06 4.89
CA PRO A 25 10.51 -15.90 4.40
C PRO A 25 10.18 -15.54 2.95
N LEU A 26 9.92 -14.25 2.70
CA LEU A 26 9.38 -13.80 1.41
C LEU A 26 10.39 -14.00 0.26
N ASP A 27 11.69 -13.96 0.57
CA ASP A 27 12.80 -14.18 -0.36
C ASP A 27 12.94 -15.63 -0.86
N ASP A 28 12.30 -16.60 -0.19
CA ASP A 28 12.20 -17.98 -0.68
C ASP A 28 11.19 -18.12 -1.83
N HIS A 29 10.25 -17.17 -1.94
CA HIS A 29 9.15 -17.21 -2.90
C HIS A 29 9.26 -16.17 -4.01
N VAL A 30 9.74 -14.96 -3.68
CA VAL A 30 9.81 -13.84 -4.63
C VAL A 30 11.08 -13.00 -4.43
N PRO A 31 11.68 -12.49 -5.52
CA PRO A 31 12.79 -11.56 -5.41
C PRO A 31 12.34 -10.27 -4.73
N VAL A 32 12.97 -9.94 -3.61
CA VAL A 32 12.76 -8.70 -2.86
C VAL A 32 13.83 -7.67 -3.18
N GLN A 33 13.48 -6.40 -3.12
CA GLN A 33 14.38 -5.27 -3.26
C GLN A 33 14.28 -4.41 -2.00
N ASN A 34 15.42 -3.95 -1.49
CA ASN A 34 15.45 -2.93 -0.46
C ASN A 34 15.10 -1.56 -1.09
N ALA A 35 13.97 -0.99 -0.69
CA ALA A 35 13.46 0.31 -1.12
C ALA A 35 13.90 1.43 -0.17
N ASN A 36 15.11 1.33 0.39
CA ASN A 36 15.70 2.27 1.34
C ASN A 36 14.76 2.53 2.53
N ASP A 37 14.38 3.80 2.76
CA ASP A 37 13.55 4.23 3.88
C ASP A 37 12.09 3.72 3.80
N GLU A 38 11.67 3.16 2.66
CA GLU A 38 10.31 2.63 2.45
C GLU A 38 10.19 1.13 2.79
N GLY A 39 11.29 0.48 3.22
CA GLY A 39 11.31 -0.93 3.60
C GLY A 39 11.63 -1.87 2.43
N PHE A 40 11.03 -3.06 2.42
CA PHE A 40 11.24 -4.06 1.36
C PHE A 40 10.06 -4.11 0.41
N VAL A 41 10.35 -4.18 -0.90
CA VAL A 41 9.35 -4.31 -1.97
C VAL A 41 9.62 -5.57 -2.78
N THR A 42 8.56 -6.25 -3.21
CA THR A 42 8.70 -7.34 -4.19
C THR A 42 8.99 -6.75 -5.57
N GLN A 43 9.80 -7.45 -6.36
CA GLN A 43 10.08 -7.06 -7.76
C GLN A 43 9.01 -7.58 -8.74
N TYR A 44 8.07 -8.41 -8.26
CA TYR A 44 6.94 -8.88 -9.05
C TYR A 44 5.74 -7.94 -8.94
N ASP A 45 4.95 -7.89 -10.01
CA ASP A 45 3.68 -7.17 -10.01
C ASP A 45 2.59 -7.95 -9.24
N LYS A 46 1.42 -7.31 -9.09
CA LYS A 46 0.31 -7.84 -8.32
C LYS A 46 -0.15 -9.22 -8.81
N ASP A 47 -0.28 -9.41 -10.11
CA ASP A 47 -0.89 -10.61 -10.68
C ASP A 47 0.02 -11.83 -10.45
N ASN A 48 1.34 -11.65 -10.60
CA ASN A 48 2.32 -12.69 -10.30
C ASN A 48 2.35 -13.08 -8.80
N ILE A 49 2.15 -12.13 -7.89
CA ILE A 49 2.08 -12.42 -6.44
C ILE A 49 0.86 -13.26 -6.08
N GLU A 50 -0.31 -12.95 -6.67
CA GLU A 50 -1.54 -13.69 -6.42
C GLU A 50 -1.46 -15.12 -7.00
N GLU A 51 -0.84 -15.29 -8.18
CA GLU A 51 -0.64 -16.62 -8.80
C GLU A 51 0.31 -17.52 -7.99
N LEU A 52 1.27 -16.94 -7.27
CA LEU A 52 2.17 -17.67 -6.36
C LEU A 52 1.49 -18.11 -5.06
N GLY A 53 0.21 -17.76 -4.85
CA GLY A 53 -0.55 -18.12 -3.66
C GLY A 53 -0.19 -17.29 -2.42
N LEU A 54 0.51 -16.17 -2.60
CA LEU A 54 0.84 -15.27 -1.51
C LEU A 54 -0.37 -14.41 -1.12
N LEU A 55 -0.53 -14.17 0.17
CA LEU A 55 -1.63 -13.36 0.67
C LEU A 55 -1.34 -11.88 0.45
N LYS A 56 -2.20 -11.23 -0.34
CA LYS A 56 -2.10 -9.80 -0.61
C LYS A 56 -3.22 -9.04 0.10
N MET A 57 -2.86 -7.98 0.83
CA MET A 57 -3.79 -7.06 1.50
C MET A 57 -3.56 -5.62 1.06
N ASP A 58 -4.63 -4.84 0.93
CA ASP A 58 -4.56 -3.42 0.62
C ASP A 58 -4.82 -2.56 1.86
N PHE A 59 -3.79 -1.83 2.30
CA PHE A 59 -3.92 -0.81 3.34
C PHE A 59 -4.13 0.56 2.70
N LEU A 60 -5.41 0.93 2.55
CA LEU A 60 -5.80 2.18 1.89
C LEU A 60 -5.76 3.35 2.86
N GLY A 61 -4.91 4.35 2.58
CA GLY A 61 -4.92 5.64 3.25
C GLY A 61 -6.10 6.52 2.78
N LEU A 62 -7.29 6.31 3.34
CA LEU A 62 -8.47 7.10 2.98
C LEU A 62 -8.48 8.46 3.68
N ARG A 63 -8.28 9.54 2.92
CA ARG A 63 -8.36 10.93 3.43
C ARG A 63 -9.68 11.22 4.14
N THR A 64 -10.77 10.60 3.71
CA THR A 64 -12.09 10.73 4.34
C THR A 64 -12.06 10.31 5.82
N LEU A 65 -11.36 9.22 6.15
CA LEU A 65 -11.24 8.76 7.54
C LEU A 65 -10.44 9.76 8.40
N THR A 66 -9.40 10.38 7.84
CA THR A 66 -8.66 11.46 8.52
C THR A 66 -9.58 12.65 8.82
N VAL A 67 -10.35 13.11 7.83
CA VAL A 67 -11.28 14.23 7.98
C VAL A 67 -12.37 13.91 9.02
N MET A 68 -12.89 12.69 9.03
CA MET A 68 -13.86 12.24 10.03
C MET A 68 -13.26 12.24 11.44
N GLY A 69 -12.04 11.73 11.60
CA GLY A 69 -11.34 11.75 12.90
C GLY A 69 -11.14 13.17 13.42
N ASP A 70 -10.79 14.12 12.55
CA ASP A 70 -10.64 15.52 12.95
C ASP A 70 -11.98 16.18 13.29
N ALA A 71 -13.05 15.84 12.55
CA ALA A 71 -14.40 16.30 12.88
C ALA A 71 -14.85 15.82 14.27
N LEU A 72 -14.62 14.55 14.61
CA LEU A 72 -14.93 13.99 15.93
C LEU A 72 -14.17 14.73 17.05
N LYS A 73 -12.88 14.98 16.87
CA LYS A 73 -12.06 15.76 17.83
C LYS A 73 -12.63 17.15 18.04
N LEU A 74 -13.03 17.83 16.96
CA LEU A 74 -13.60 19.17 17.02
C LEU A 74 -14.96 19.18 17.72
N ILE A 75 -15.81 18.18 17.50
CA ILE A 75 -17.11 18.09 18.19
C ILE A 75 -16.91 17.88 19.69
N LYS A 76 -15.99 16.98 20.07
CA LYS A 76 -15.64 16.74 21.48
C LYS A 76 -15.11 18.00 22.16
N ALA A 77 -14.22 18.75 21.49
CA ALA A 77 -13.64 19.98 22.03
C ALA A 77 -14.67 21.13 22.16
N ASN A 78 -15.55 21.30 21.18
CA ASN A 78 -16.49 22.43 21.15
C ASN A 78 -17.80 22.18 21.90
N ARG A 79 -18.24 20.91 21.99
CA ARG A 79 -19.56 20.55 22.53
C ARG A 79 -19.50 19.58 23.70
N GLY A 80 -18.33 19.03 24.02
CA GLY A 80 -18.18 18.00 25.07
C GLY A 80 -18.88 16.68 24.73
N ILE A 81 -19.31 16.50 23.49
CA ILE A 81 -20.00 15.30 23.03
C ILE A 81 -18.96 14.31 22.53
N ASP A 82 -18.93 13.12 23.11
CA ASP A 82 -18.14 11.99 22.63
C ASP A 82 -19.00 11.18 21.66
N LEU A 83 -18.72 11.31 20.36
CA LEU A 83 -19.42 10.61 19.29
C LEU A 83 -18.68 9.31 18.96
N ASP A 84 -19.37 8.19 19.12
CA ASP A 84 -18.95 6.88 18.67
C ASP A 84 -19.55 6.61 17.29
N LEU A 85 -18.70 6.28 16.31
CA LEU A 85 -19.07 6.08 14.90
C LEU A 85 -19.22 4.60 14.55
#